data_AF-A0A920FGN2-F1
#
_entry.id   AF-A0A920FGN2-F1
#
_cell.length_a   1.000
_cell.length_b   1.000
_cell.length_c   1.000
_cell.angle_alpha   90.00
_cell.angle_beta   90.00
_cell.angle_gamma   90.00
#
_symmetry.space_group_name_H-M   'P 1'
#
loop_
_entity.id
_entity.type
_entity.pdbx_description
1 polymer ?
#
loop_
_entity_poly.entity_id
_entity_poly.type
_entity_poly.pdbx_seq_one_letter_code
_entity_poly.pdbx_strand_id
1 'polypeptide(L)'
;MNWDKSDLMVMEYLNGFDINYIDDVMLSHGTQEQYVHYHFQLPNENIQFLKSGNYSLNIFHENENDDPLLRLRFYVSEESAKASLNITRTSNIDQRNYMQAVELHCNYNYNTIDDPFQNLIINIQQNHQEFDELWFYEPNFVRDDKVTFLMNEDRVFNGGNEFRFFDMSNLITGGQNTSNITLNENGYQVKLRPEIKRTYRQYFEYKDFNGKFVIQSHQSDLINTQAEYATVLFELPMKKIKEDIYLFGQFTNWEFMMNS
;
A
#
# COMPACT_ATOMS: atom_id res chain seq x y z
N MET A 1 -4.78 17.49 -1.76
CA MET A 1 -3.67 17.64 -0.78
C MET A 1 -2.47 16.93 -1.37
N ASN A 2 -1.37 17.62 -1.64
CA ASN A 2 -0.27 17.08 -2.45
C ASN A 2 0.91 16.55 -1.63
N TRP A 3 0.68 16.15 -0.38
CA TRP A 3 1.74 15.76 0.57
C TRP A 3 2.83 16.85 0.80
N ASP A 4 2.49 18.11 0.52
CA ASP A 4 3.37 19.25 0.80
C ASP A 4 3.53 19.44 2.31
N LYS A 5 4.72 19.84 2.73
CA LYS A 5 5.02 20.13 4.14
C LYS A 5 4.13 21.30 4.61
N SER A 6 3.39 21.08 5.68
CA SER A 6 2.60 22.13 6.34
C SER A 6 3.49 23.16 7.03
N ASP A 7 2.97 24.36 7.24
CA ASP A 7 3.66 25.44 7.98
C ASP A 7 3.68 25.24 9.51
N LEU A 8 3.16 24.11 10.02
CA LEU A 8 3.15 23.80 11.44
C LEU A 8 4.57 23.60 11.99
N MET A 9 4.83 24.18 13.16
CA MET A 9 6.03 23.89 13.95
C MET A 9 5.91 22.50 14.58
N VAL A 10 7.05 21.81 14.78
CA VAL A 10 7.10 20.45 15.35
C VAL A 10 6.28 20.32 16.63
N MET A 11 6.42 21.27 17.56
CA MET A 11 5.70 21.30 18.84
C MET A 11 4.17 21.42 18.72
N GLU A 12 3.64 21.81 17.56
CA GLU A 12 2.19 21.92 17.34
C GLU A 12 1.54 20.58 17.00
N TYR A 13 2.32 19.63 16.47
CA TYR A 13 1.79 18.35 15.98
C TYR A 13 2.48 17.12 16.58
N LEU A 14 3.65 17.28 17.22
CA LEU A 14 4.36 16.23 17.95
C LEU A 14 4.68 16.67 19.39
N ASN A 15 4.51 15.74 20.31
CA ASN A 15 5.13 15.79 21.63
C ASN A 15 6.29 14.79 21.64
N GLY A 16 7.52 15.31 21.66
CA GLY A 16 8.74 14.51 21.48
C GLY A 16 9.77 15.20 20.59
N PHE A 17 10.72 14.40 20.08
CA PHE A 17 11.68 14.84 19.06
C PHE A 17 11.21 14.41 17.67
N ASP A 18 11.47 15.24 16.67
CA ASP A 18 11.23 14.93 15.26
C ASP A 18 12.32 14.03 14.63
N ILE A 19 13.48 13.93 15.30
CA ILE A 19 14.58 13.03 14.95
C ILE A 19 14.84 12.08 16.12
N ASN A 20 14.84 10.78 15.85
CA ASN A 20 15.11 9.73 16.84
C ASN A 20 15.94 8.60 16.21
N TYR A 21 16.71 7.91 17.04
CA TYR A 21 17.42 6.71 16.64
C TYR A 21 16.49 5.49 16.68
N ILE A 22 16.78 4.50 15.83
CA ILE A 22 16.12 3.19 15.89
C ILE A 22 17.02 2.27 16.70
N ASP A 23 16.63 2.02 17.95
CA ASP A 23 17.45 1.26 18.90
C ASP A 23 17.22 -0.27 18.82
N ASP A 24 16.02 -0.71 18.42
CA ASP A 24 15.72 -2.13 18.25
C ASP A 24 16.26 -2.63 16.91
N VAL A 25 17.47 -3.17 16.99
CA VAL A 25 18.27 -3.63 15.86
C VAL A 25 18.73 -5.06 16.13
N MET A 26 18.42 -5.97 15.21
CA MET A 26 18.80 -7.38 15.30
C MET A 26 19.56 -7.82 14.05
N LEU A 27 20.68 -8.52 14.24
CA LEU A 27 21.41 -9.14 13.13
C LEU A 27 20.72 -10.42 12.68
N SER A 28 20.76 -10.71 11.37
CA SER A 28 20.31 -12.00 10.86
C SER A 28 21.18 -13.14 11.39
N HIS A 29 20.58 -14.32 11.53
CA HIS A 29 21.26 -15.51 12.04
C HIS A 29 20.87 -16.74 11.24
N GLY A 30 21.87 -17.51 10.81
CA GLY A 30 21.63 -18.74 10.06
C GLY A 30 21.07 -18.52 8.66
N THR A 31 21.21 -17.31 8.12
CA THR A 31 20.78 -16.95 6.76
C THR A 31 21.96 -16.95 5.80
N GLN A 32 21.70 -17.30 4.55
CA GLN A 32 22.70 -17.23 3.48
C GLN A 32 22.99 -15.78 3.10
N GLU A 33 21.97 -14.94 3.01
CA GLU A 33 22.10 -13.49 2.84
C GLU A 33 22.11 -12.83 4.23
N GLN A 34 23.18 -12.10 4.56
CA GLN A 34 23.26 -11.38 5.83
C GLN A 34 22.48 -10.07 5.76
N TYR A 35 21.68 -9.78 6.78
CA TYR A 35 20.94 -8.52 6.88
C TYR A 35 20.83 -8.05 8.32
N VAL A 36 20.39 -6.81 8.48
CA VAL A 36 20.07 -6.19 9.76
C VAL A 36 18.59 -5.87 9.77
N HIS A 37 17.86 -6.42 10.75
CA HIS A 37 16.45 -6.15 10.97
C HIS A 37 16.31 -4.96 11.91
N TYR A 38 15.69 -3.89 11.43
CA TYR A 38 15.34 -2.71 12.20
C TYR A 38 13.86 -2.77 12.56
N HIS A 39 13.53 -2.52 13.83
CA HIS A 39 12.16 -2.46 14.30
C HIS A 39 11.90 -1.16 15.06
N PHE A 40 10.73 -0.58 14.84
CA PHE A 40 10.23 0.53 15.64
C PHE A 40 8.70 0.55 15.54
N GLN A 41 8.08 1.17 16.54
CA GLN A 41 6.64 1.39 16.59
C GLN A 41 6.36 2.87 16.83
N LEU A 42 5.31 3.39 16.20
CA LEU A 42 4.80 4.74 16.42
C LEU A 42 3.31 4.68 16.76
N PRO A 43 2.81 5.51 17.71
CA PRO A 43 3.60 6.31 18.64
C PRO A 43 4.41 5.44 19.62
N ASN A 44 5.39 6.03 20.30
CA ASN A 44 6.22 5.37 21.32
C ASN A 44 6.57 6.33 22.47
N GLU A 45 7.50 5.96 23.34
CA GLU A 45 7.92 6.78 24.49
C GLU A 45 8.54 8.13 24.08
N ASN A 46 9.14 8.21 22.89
CA ASN A 46 9.81 9.40 22.39
C ASN A 46 8.94 10.28 21.49
N ILE A 47 7.86 9.72 20.91
CA ILE A 47 7.01 10.40 19.93
C ILE A 47 5.53 10.12 20.22
N GLN A 48 4.77 11.19 20.46
CA GLN A 48 3.31 11.17 20.49
C GLN A 48 2.74 12.18 19.50
N PHE A 49 1.74 11.78 18.71
CA PHE A 49 1.05 12.64 17.78
C PHE A 49 0.00 13.50 18.50
N LEU A 50 0.09 14.82 18.33
CA LEU A 50 -0.86 15.79 18.91
C LEU A 50 -1.96 16.20 17.94
N LYS A 51 -1.73 16.05 16.64
CA LYS A 51 -2.68 16.39 15.58
C LYS A 51 -2.91 15.21 14.63
N SER A 52 -4.15 15.04 14.22
CA SER A 52 -4.51 14.21 13.08
C SER A 52 -3.96 14.80 11.78
N GLY A 53 -3.85 13.99 10.73
CA GLY A 53 -3.40 14.43 9.41
C GLY A 53 -2.42 13.47 8.74
N ASN A 54 -1.77 14.00 7.70
CA ASN A 54 -0.82 13.28 6.86
C ASN A 54 0.60 13.41 7.43
N TYR A 55 1.29 12.29 7.60
CA TYR A 55 2.66 12.23 8.13
C TYR A 55 3.59 11.52 7.15
N SER A 56 4.80 12.05 7.00
CA SER A 56 5.88 11.43 6.22
C SER A 56 7.06 11.15 7.15
N LEU A 57 7.35 9.87 7.36
CA LEU A 57 8.53 9.41 8.07
C LEU A 57 9.67 9.24 7.06
N ASN A 58 10.80 9.88 7.34
CA ASN A 58 12.02 9.74 6.55
C ASN A 58 13.06 8.99 7.39
N ILE A 59 13.68 7.96 6.81
CA ILE A 59 14.77 7.19 7.41
C ILE A 59 16.03 7.50 6.62
N PHE A 60 17.12 7.82 7.31
CA PHE A 60 18.38 8.24 6.73
C PHE A 60 19.55 7.75 7.59
N HIS A 61 20.76 7.73 7.04
CA HIS A 61 21.97 7.47 7.80
C HIS A 61 22.29 8.62 8.75
N GLU A 62 22.94 8.31 9.88
CA GLU A 62 23.35 9.34 10.83
C GLU A 62 24.22 10.40 10.12
N ASN A 63 23.81 11.66 10.21
CA ASN A 63 24.42 12.83 9.56
C ASN A 63 24.11 13.01 8.05
N GLU A 64 23.21 12.22 7.45
CA GLU A 64 22.81 12.32 6.03
C GLU A 64 21.32 12.69 5.88
N ASN A 65 20.86 13.70 6.62
CA ASN A 65 19.43 14.05 6.74
C ASN A 65 18.78 14.55 5.42
N ASP A 66 19.59 14.93 4.43
CA ASP A 66 19.11 15.52 3.17
C ASP A 66 18.73 14.46 2.11
N ASP A 67 19.18 13.21 2.27
CA ASP A 67 18.91 12.11 1.32
C ASP A 67 18.34 10.88 2.04
N PRO A 68 17.00 10.77 2.16
CA PRO A 68 16.38 9.67 2.89
C PRO A 68 16.51 8.35 2.12
N LEU A 69 17.00 7.32 2.81
CA LEU A 69 17.03 5.92 2.36
C LEU A 69 15.63 5.37 2.09
N LEU A 70 14.67 5.79 2.90
CA LEU A 70 13.28 5.35 2.80
C LEU A 70 12.35 6.49 3.26
N ARG A 71 11.24 6.64 2.54
CA ARG A 71 10.14 7.52 2.92
C ARG A 71 8.86 6.70 3.09
N LEU A 72 8.29 6.75 4.28
CA LEU A 72 7.02 6.07 4.60
C LEU A 72 5.94 7.11 4.87
N ARG A 73 4.85 7.04 4.11
CA ARG A 73 3.67 7.91 4.27
C ARG A 73 2.61 7.18 5.07
N PHE A 74 2.02 7.86 6.04
CA PHE A 74 0.92 7.34 6.83
C PHE A 74 0.01 8.46 7.33
N TYR A 75 -1.11 8.08 7.93
CA TYR A 75 -2.14 8.99 8.40
C TYR A 75 -2.42 8.76 9.88
N VAL A 76 -2.60 9.84 10.64
CA VAL A 76 -3.11 9.80 12.01
C VAL A 76 -4.55 10.29 11.98
N SER A 77 -5.47 9.43 12.40
CA SER A 77 -6.91 9.74 12.42
C SER A 77 -7.36 10.11 13.83
N GLU A 78 -8.26 11.08 13.92
CA GLU A 78 -9.00 11.42 15.14
C GLU A 78 -10.41 10.79 15.16
N GLU A 79 -10.75 9.99 14.14
CA GLU A 79 -12.04 9.31 13.99
C GLU A 79 -13.26 10.24 14.07
N SER A 80 -13.11 11.51 13.68
CA SER A 80 -14.15 12.54 13.75
C SER A 80 -15.26 12.38 12.71
N ALA A 81 -15.04 11.53 11.71
CA ALA A 81 -16.01 11.22 10.66
C ALA A 81 -15.99 9.73 10.30
N LYS A 82 -17.12 9.22 9.81
CA LYS A 82 -17.29 7.82 9.40
C LYS A 82 -17.81 7.76 7.97
N ALA A 83 -16.97 7.26 7.07
CA ALA A 83 -17.32 7.05 5.67
C ALA A 83 -17.83 5.62 5.45
N SER A 84 -18.84 5.48 4.59
CA SER A 84 -19.30 4.20 4.05
C SER A 84 -19.41 4.28 2.54
N LEU A 85 -18.97 3.21 1.89
CA LEU A 85 -18.94 3.10 0.43
C LEU A 85 -19.96 2.06 -0.02
N ASN A 86 -20.69 2.39 -1.07
CA ASN A 86 -21.46 1.45 -1.84
C ASN A 86 -20.84 1.35 -3.24
N ILE A 87 -20.26 0.18 -3.54
CA ILE A 87 -19.55 -0.08 -4.79
C ILE A 87 -20.41 -1.00 -5.65
N THR A 88 -20.76 -0.56 -6.86
CA THR A 88 -21.59 -1.34 -7.77
C THR A 88 -21.09 -1.24 -9.22
N ARG A 89 -21.76 -1.93 -10.15
CA ARG A 89 -21.47 -1.76 -11.58
C ARG A 89 -21.95 -0.41 -12.05
N THR A 90 -21.20 0.21 -12.95
CA THR A 90 -21.63 1.47 -13.56
C THR A 90 -22.92 1.28 -14.37
N SER A 91 -23.71 2.35 -14.45
CA SER A 91 -24.90 2.43 -15.32
C SER A 91 -24.53 2.55 -16.80
N ASN A 92 -23.31 2.97 -17.12
CA ASN A 92 -22.80 3.06 -18.48
C ASN A 92 -22.55 1.64 -19.04
N ILE A 93 -23.31 1.27 -20.06
CA ILE A 93 -23.30 -0.07 -20.66
C ILE A 93 -21.91 -0.46 -21.16
N ASP A 94 -21.17 0.50 -21.72
CA ASP A 94 -19.84 0.26 -22.28
C ASP A 94 -18.78 0.03 -21.22
N GLN A 95 -19.04 0.43 -19.96
CA GLN A 95 -18.09 0.38 -18.85
C GLN A 95 -18.44 -0.67 -17.80
N ARG A 96 -19.70 -1.12 -17.75
CA ARG A 96 -20.26 -1.94 -16.65
C ARG A 96 -19.53 -3.24 -16.33
N ASN A 97 -18.70 -3.73 -17.26
CA ASN A 97 -18.00 -5.01 -17.15
C ASN A 97 -16.57 -4.87 -16.60
N TYR A 98 -16.02 -3.65 -16.57
CA TYR A 98 -14.63 -3.41 -16.14
C TYR A 98 -14.47 -2.16 -15.27
N MET A 99 -15.54 -1.42 -14.98
CA MET A 99 -15.51 -0.28 -14.07
C MET A 99 -16.43 -0.53 -12.86
N GLN A 100 -16.06 0.04 -11.72
CA GLN A 100 -16.78 -0.02 -10.46
C GLN A 100 -17.19 1.39 -10.05
N ALA A 101 -18.49 1.65 -9.95
CA ALA A 101 -19.02 2.95 -9.54
C ALA A 101 -19.11 3.05 -8.02
N VAL A 102 -18.75 4.22 -7.50
CA VAL A 102 -18.68 4.50 -6.06
C VAL A 102 -19.73 5.52 -5.66
N GLU A 103 -20.58 5.13 -4.72
CA GLU A 103 -21.40 6.05 -3.92
C GLU A 103 -20.80 6.12 -2.53
N LEU A 104 -20.64 7.35 -2.03
CA LEU A 104 -20.01 7.63 -0.75
C LEU A 104 -21.01 8.35 0.15
N HIS A 105 -21.16 7.82 1.36
CA HIS A 105 -21.82 8.52 2.46
C HIS A 105 -20.79 8.79 3.55
N CYS A 106 -20.81 9.99 4.12
CA CYS A 106 -19.97 10.31 5.25
C CYS A 106 -20.78 10.98 6.34
N ASN A 107 -20.73 10.43 7.54
CA ASN A 107 -21.27 11.03 8.74
C ASN A 107 -20.15 11.82 9.44
N TYR A 108 -20.44 13.05 9.84
CA TYR A 108 -19.48 13.96 10.45
C TYR A 108 -20.10 14.71 11.63
N ASN A 109 -19.29 15.27 12.52
CA ASN A 109 -19.82 16.09 13.60
C ASN A 109 -20.19 17.49 13.10
N TYR A 110 -21.49 17.78 13.04
CA TYR A 110 -22.01 19.08 12.58
C TYR A 110 -21.49 20.30 13.37
N ASN A 111 -21.02 20.10 14.61
CA ASN A 111 -20.45 21.19 15.42
C ASN A 111 -18.99 21.52 15.07
N THR A 112 -18.33 20.67 14.28
CA THR A 112 -16.90 20.82 13.94
C THR A 112 -16.69 21.35 12.53
N ILE A 113 -17.70 21.25 11.67
CA ILE A 113 -17.62 21.62 10.26
C ILE A 113 -18.77 22.59 9.96
N ASP A 114 -18.45 23.88 9.90
CA ASP A 114 -19.42 24.94 9.67
C ASP A 114 -20.05 24.88 8.26
N ASP A 115 -19.22 24.63 7.23
CA ASP A 115 -19.65 24.47 5.85
C ASP A 115 -19.13 23.14 5.26
N PRO A 116 -19.91 22.05 5.33
CA PRO A 116 -19.52 20.76 4.79
C PRO A 116 -19.46 20.75 3.25
N PHE A 117 -20.03 21.73 2.55
CA PHE A 117 -19.90 21.79 1.09
C PHE A 117 -18.48 22.19 0.67
N GLN A 118 -17.86 23.12 1.40
CA GLN A 118 -16.55 23.66 1.06
C GLN A 118 -15.42 23.02 1.86
N ASN A 119 -15.67 22.61 3.11
CA ASN A 119 -14.61 22.22 4.04
C ASN A 119 -14.43 20.71 4.19
N LEU A 120 -15.33 19.90 3.61
CA LEU A 120 -15.20 18.45 3.64
C LEU A 120 -14.71 17.93 2.29
N ILE A 121 -13.47 17.46 2.28
CA ILE A 121 -12.83 16.84 1.13
C ILE A 121 -12.57 15.38 1.48
N ILE A 122 -13.00 14.46 0.63
CA ILE A 122 -12.79 13.02 0.85
C ILE A 122 -11.99 12.46 -0.32
N ASN A 123 -10.93 11.72 0.00
CA ASN A 123 -10.14 10.97 -0.95
C ASN A 123 -10.40 9.47 -0.74
N ILE A 124 -10.64 8.76 -1.83
CA ILE A 124 -10.76 7.29 -1.84
C ILE A 124 -9.64 6.76 -2.72
N GLN A 125 -8.92 5.75 -2.24
CA GLN A 125 -7.84 5.10 -2.99
C GLN A 125 -8.21 3.65 -3.24
N GLN A 126 -8.07 3.17 -4.48
CA GLN A 126 -8.22 1.75 -4.75
C GLN A 126 -7.02 0.99 -4.19
N ASN A 127 -7.24 0.03 -3.28
CA ASN A 127 -6.18 -0.85 -2.73
C ASN A 127 -4.96 -0.10 -2.17
N HIS A 128 -5.14 1.10 -1.61
CA HIS A 128 -4.07 2.00 -1.13
C HIS A 128 -3.08 2.47 -2.23
N GLN A 129 -3.52 2.54 -3.48
CA GLN A 129 -2.72 3.00 -4.61
C GLN A 129 -2.91 4.51 -4.78
N GLU A 130 -1.88 5.31 -4.50
CA GLU A 130 -1.97 6.78 -4.60
C GLU A 130 -2.24 7.27 -6.02
N PHE A 131 -1.81 6.53 -7.05
CA PHE A 131 -2.08 6.92 -8.45
C PHE A 131 -3.50 6.60 -8.92
N ASP A 132 -4.23 5.73 -8.20
CA ASP A 132 -5.61 5.36 -8.51
C ASP A 132 -6.51 5.83 -7.36
N GLU A 133 -6.74 7.14 -7.35
CA GLU A 133 -7.51 7.83 -6.33
C GLU A 133 -8.63 8.68 -6.92
N LEU A 134 -9.73 8.79 -6.18
CA LEU A 134 -10.86 9.64 -6.48
C LEU A 134 -11.03 10.68 -5.39
N TRP A 135 -11.05 11.95 -5.79
CA TRP A 135 -11.32 13.07 -4.90
C TRP A 135 -12.79 13.49 -5.01
N PHE A 136 -13.42 13.56 -3.85
CA PHE A 136 -14.81 13.95 -3.68
C PHE A 136 -14.87 15.34 -3.06
N TYR A 137 -15.26 16.29 -3.90
CA TYR A 137 -15.56 17.68 -3.56
C TYR A 137 -17.05 17.90 -3.68
N GLU A 138 -17.58 18.88 -2.96
CA GLU A 138 -18.95 19.39 -3.12
C GLU A 138 -20.01 18.25 -3.12
N PRO A 139 -20.41 17.75 -1.94
CA PRO A 139 -21.39 16.67 -1.85
C PRO A 139 -22.69 17.00 -2.60
N ASN A 140 -23.33 15.98 -3.17
CA ASN A 140 -24.63 16.17 -3.83
C ASN A 140 -25.72 16.57 -2.84
N PHE A 141 -25.65 16.03 -1.62
CA PHE A 141 -26.56 16.35 -0.54
C PHE A 141 -25.82 16.52 0.77
N VAL A 142 -26.26 17.49 1.55
CA VAL A 142 -25.93 17.66 2.96
C VAL A 142 -27.25 17.65 3.72
N ARG A 143 -27.36 16.77 4.70
CA ARG A 143 -28.53 16.69 5.58
C ARG A 143 -28.07 16.36 6.98
N ASP A 144 -28.39 17.25 7.92
CA ASP A 144 -28.04 17.13 9.33
C ASP A 144 -26.53 16.89 9.51
N ASP A 145 -26.12 15.70 9.90
CA ASP A 145 -24.76 15.26 10.17
C ASP A 145 -24.21 14.33 9.07
N LYS A 146 -24.83 14.34 7.88
CA LYS A 146 -24.51 13.43 6.78
C LYS A 146 -24.32 14.16 5.47
N VAL A 147 -23.21 13.86 4.80
CA VAL A 147 -23.01 14.19 3.38
C VAL A 147 -23.19 12.95 2.51
N THR A 148 -23.64 13.16 1.27
CA THR A 148 -23.78 12.09 0.28
C THR A 148 -23.25 12.53 -1.06
N PHE A 149 -22.41 11.67 -1.63
CA PHE A 149 -21.86 11.76 -2.97
C PHE A 149 -22.44 10.61 -3.79
N LEU A 150 -23.36 10.93 -4.70
CA LEU A 150 -23.97 9.96 -5.59
C LEU A 150 -22.97 9.41 -6.61
N MET A 151 -23.26 8.23 -7.15
CA MET A 151 -22.54 7.72 -8.32
C MET A 151 -22.69 8.68 -9.51
N ASN A 152 -21.61 8.86 -10.27
CA ASN A 152 -21.63 9.48 -11.59
C ASN A 152 -20.58 8.80 -12.49
N GLU A 153 -20.47 9.26 -13.74
CA GLU A 153 -19.54 8.67 -14.73
C GLU A 153 -18.06 8.89 -14.39
N ASP A 154 -17.75 9.89 -13.54
CA ASP A 154 -16.38 10.23 -13.12
C ASP A 154 -15.97 9.59 -11.79
N ARG A 155 -16.94 9.09 -11.01
CA ARG A 155 -16.73 8.43 -9.71
C ARG A 155 -16.67 6.92 -9.88
N VAL A 156 -15.78 6.49 -10.77
CA VAL A 156 -15.57 5.09 -11.13
C VAL A 156 -14.11 4.72 -10.99
N PHE A 157 -13.84 3.54 -10.44
CA PHE A 157 -12.53 2.90 -10.48
C PHE A 157 -12.49 1.85 -11.59
N ASN A 158 -11.30 1.59 -12.11
CA ASN A 158 -11.11 0.41 -12.93
C ASN A 158 -11.26 -0.83 -12.04
N GLY A 159 -12.10 -1.79 -12.43
CA GLY A 159 -12.32 -3.00 -11.64
C GLY A 159 -11.09 -3.90 -11.56
N GLY A 160 -10.10 -3.69 -12.41
CA GLY A 160 -8.82 -4.39 -12.35
C GLY A 160 -8.96 -5.91 -12.47
N ASN A 161 -8.03 -6.62 -11.85
CA ASN A 161 -8.07 -8.08 -11.68
C ASN A 161 -7.38 -8.42 -10.37
N GLU A 162 -7.65 -9.61 -9.85
CA GLU A 162 -7.02 -10.12 -8.62
C GLU A 162 -5.50 -10.15 -8.76
N PHE A 163 -4.79 -9.81 -7.68
CA PHE A 163 -3.34 -9.85 -7.64
C PHE A 163 -2.83 -11.28 -7.84
N ARG A 164 -1.71 -11.40 -8.54
CA ARG A 164 -1.00 -12.69 -8.62
C ARG A 164 -0.29 -12.92 -7.29
N PHE A 165 -0.27 -14.15 -6.83
CA PHE A 165 0.46 -14.53 -5.63
C PHE A 165 1.42 -15.66 -5.94
N PHE A 166 2.45 -15.79 -5.11
CA PHE A 166 3.30 -16.96 -5.06
C PHE A 166 3.69 -17.20 -3.60
N ASP A 167 4.15 -18.41 -3.30
CA ASP A 167 4.58 -18.79 -1.97
C ASP A 167 5.98 -19.43 -2.07
N MET A 168 6.90 -18.78 -1.37
CA MET A 168 8.30 -19.20 -1.21
C MET A 168 8.67 -19.38 0.26
N SER A 169 7.69 -19.51 1.15
CA SER A 169 7.90 -19.69 2.59
C SER A 169 8.66 -20.98 2.94
N ASN A 170 8.71 -21.94 2.01
CA ASN A 170 9.56 -23.12 2.10
C ASN A 170 10.55 -23.14 0.93
N LEU A 171 11.80 -22.77 1.19
CA LEU A 171 12.86 -22.73 0.18
C LEU A 171 13.45 -24.10 -0.18
N ILE A 172 12.99 -25.18 0.46
CA ILE A 172 13.44 -26.54 0.16
C ILE A 172 12.50 -27.21 -0.84
N THR A 173 11.19 -27.16 -0.58
CA THR A 173 10.20 -27.84 -1.43
C THR A 173 9.50 -26.89 -2.41
N GLY A 174 9.58 -25.58 -2.17
CA GLY A 174 8.75 -24.58 -2.84
C GLY A 174 7.29 -24.61 -2.35
N GLY A 175 6.62 -23.46 -2.51
CA GLY A 175 5.19 -23.30 -2.28
C GLY A 175 4.40 -23.12 -3.58
N GLN A 176 3.18 -22.58 -3.44
CA GLN A 176 2.29 -22.31 -4.58
C GLN A 176 2.92 -21.36 -5.60
N ASN A 177 2.63 -21.61 -6.89
CA ASN A 177 3.14 -20.84 -8.03
C ASN A 177 4.67 -20.77 -8.16
N THR A 178 5.40 -21.57 -7.37
CA THR A 178 6.82 -21.81 -7.55
C THR A 178 7.02 -22.97 -8.53
N SER A 179 7.98 -22.81 -9.44
CA SER A 179 8.37 -23.82 -10.43
C SER A 179 9.63 -24.57 -10.03
N ASN A 180 10.63 -23.86 -9.53
CA ASN A 180 11.91 -24.44 -9.14
C ASN A 180 12.59 -23.54 -8.11
N ILE A 181 13.36 -24.15 -7.20
CA ILE A 181 14.24 -23.43 -6.27
C ILE A 181 15.63 -24.05 -6.36
N THR A 182 16.65 -23.21 -6.50
CA THR A 182 18.06 -23.65 -6.46
C THR A 182 18.84 -22.77 -5.50
N LEU A 183 19.77 -23.38 -4.76
CA LEU A 183 20.74 -22.67 -3.93
C LEU A 183 22.09 -22.69 -4.65
N ASN A 184 22.71 -21.52 -4.82
CA ASN A 184 24.06 -21.38 -5.34
C ASN A 184 24.90 -20.46 -4.44
N GLU A 185 26.12 -20.12 -4.85
CA GLU A 185 27.03 -19.24 -4.08
C GLU A 185 26.43 -17.85 -3.81
N ASN A 186 25.52 -17.38 -4.67
CA ASN A 186 24.82 -16.10 -4.55
C ASN A 186 23.47 -16.21 -3.83
N GLY A 187 23.19 -17.33 -3.18
CA GLY A 187 21.98 -17.55 -2.41
C GLY A 187 20.85 -18.28 -3.14
N TYR A 188 19.65 -18.17 -2.59
CA TYR A 188 18.47 -18.83 -3.12
C TYR A 188 17.98 -18.15 -4.40
N GLN A 189 17.65 -18.97 -5.40
CA GLN A 189 17.09 -18.57 -6.68
C GLN A 189 15.73 -19.26 -6.84
N VAL A 190 14.65 -18.49 -6.84
CA VAL A 190 13.28 -18.97 -6.92
C VAL A 190 12.73 -18.65 -8.30
N LYS A 191 12.51 -19.67 -9.13
CA LYS A 191 11.81 -19.53 -10.40
C LYS A 191 10.32 -19.74 -10.20
N LEU A 192 9.52 -18.73 -10.53
CA LEU A 192 8.05 -18.83 -10.50
C LEU A 192 7.51 -19.52 -11.75
N ARG A 193 6.27 -20.01 -11.66
CA ARG A 193 5.54 -20.52 -12.82
C ARG A 193 5.22 -19.36 -13.78
N PRO A 194 5.38 -19.53 -15.10
CA PRO A 194 5.07 -18.48 -16.06
C PRO A 194 3.59 -18.07 -16.00
N GLU A 195 3.36 -16.77 -15.97
CA GLU A 195 2.03 -16.20 -15.79
C GLU A 195 1.55 -15.51 -17.05
N ILE A 196 0.36 -15.86 -17.54
CA ILE A 196 -0.12 -15.43 -18.86
C ILE A 196 -0.97 -14.15 -18.77
N LYS A 197 -0.96 -13.33 -19.83
CA LYS A 197 -1.83 -12.14 -19.94
C LYS A 197 -3.33 -12.50 -19.80
N ARG A 198 -4.05 -11.79 -18.93
CA ARG A 198 -5.47 -12.06 -18.58
C ARG A 198 -6.51 -11.12 -19.21
N THR A 199 -6.11 -10.11 -19.99
CA THR A 199 -6.97 -9.03 -20.51
C THR A 199 -8.25 -9.49 -21.23
N TYR A 200 -8.23 -10.64 -21.92
CA TYR A 200 -9.37 -11.16 -22.69
C TYR A 200 -9.91 -12.49 -22.16
N ARG A 201 -9.52 -12.88 -20.94
CA ARG A 201 -10.01 -14.12 -20.32
C ARG A 201 -11.24 -13.82 -19.49
N GLN A 202 -12.10 -14.83 -19.35
CA GLN A 202 -13.19 -14.78 -18.40
C GLN A 202 -12.63 -14.49 -17.01
N TYR A 203 -13.27 -13.54 -16.31
CA TYR A 203 -12.91 -13.21 -14.94
C TYR A 203 -13.15 -14.43 -14.04
N PHE A 204 -12.15 -14.73 -13.22
CA PHE A 204 -12.22 -15.74 -12.17
C PHE A 204 -11.88 -15.04 -10.86
N GLU A 205 -12.87 -14.97 -9.98
CA GLU A 205 -12.68 -14.48 -8.63
C GLU A 205 -11.88 -15.51 -7.84
N TYR A 206 -10.79 -15.07 -7.21
CA TYR A 206 -10.11 -15.84 -6.19
C TYR A 206 -9.69 -14.89 -5.08
N LYS A 207 -9.69 -15.39 -3.85
CA LYS A 207 -9.31 -14.59 -2.69
C LYS A 207 -7.83 -14.25 -2.76
N ASP A 208 -7.52 -12.97 -2.78
CA ASP A 208 -6.16 -12.45 -2.65
C ASP A 208 -6.02 -11.61 -1.37
N PHE A 209 -4.85 -11.02 -1.17
CA PHE A 209 -4.59 -10.07 -0.09
C PHE A 209 -4.48 -8.62 -0.61
N ASN A 210 -5.15 -8.30 -1.73
CA ASN A 210 -5.08 -7.00 -2.41
C ASN A 210 -3.63 -6.53 -2.52
N GLY A 211 -2.76 -7.37 -3.09
CA GLY A 211 -1.33 -7.10 -3.35
C GLY A 211 -0.39 -7.02 -2.13
N LYS A 212 -0.89 -7.31 -0.92
CA LYS A 212 -0.07 -7.41 0.29
C LYS A 212 0.77 -8.69 0.32
N PHE A 213 1.85 -8.68 1.10
CA PHE A 213 2.66 -9.86 1.36
C PHE A 213 2.76 -10.16 2.87
N VAL A 214 3.18 -11.37 3.19
CA VAL A 214 3.49 -11.80 4.56
C VAL A 214 4.86 -12.46 4.53
N ILE A 215 5.74 -12.05 5.44
CA ILE A 215 7.04 -12.72 5.62
C ILE A 215 6.79 -13.98 6.44
N GLN A 216 7.19 -15.13 5.90
CA GLN A 216 6.98 -16.43 6.53
C GLN A 216 8.13 -17.36 6.16
N SER A 217 8.56 -18.19 7.11
CA SER A 217 9.52 -19.28 6.90
C SER A 217 8.98 -20.56 7.51
N HIS A 218 9.12 -21.69 6.81
CA HIS A 218 8.86 -23.03 7.36
C HIS A 218 10.07 -23.59 8.10
N GLN A 219 11.24 -22.99 7.91
CA GLN A 219 12.51 -23.44 8.47
C GLN A 219 12.79 -22.80 9.83
N SER A 220 12.11 -21.70 10.18
CA SER A 220 12.31 -20.98 11.43
C SER A 220 11.05 -20.29 11.93
N ASP A 221 10.87 -20.29 13.25
CA ASP A 221 9.84 -19.51 13.95
C ASP A 221 10.27 -18.04 14.17
N LEU A 222 11.58 -17.73 14.10
CA LEU A 222 12.15 -16.39 14.28
C LEU A 222 12.25 -15.65 12.94
N ILE A 223 11.10 -15.40 12.34
CA ILE A 223 10.96 -14.89 10.96
C ILE A 223 11.76 -13.59 10.74
N ASN A 224 11.79 -12.67 11.71
CA ASN A 224 12.44 -11.36 11.55
C ASN A 224 13.96 -11.42 11.42
N THR A 225 14.61 -12.49 11.88
CA THR A 225 16.08 -12.60 11.90
C THR A 225 16.61 -13.87 11.24
N GLN A 226 15.75 -14.82 10.91
CA GLN A 226 16.13 -16.11 10.32
C GLN A 226 15.38 -16.43 9.01
N ALA A 227 14.51 -15.53 8.53
CA ALA A 227 13.98 -15.66 7.17
C ALA A 227 15.09 -15.37 6.15
N GLU A 228 15.04 -16.09 5.04
CA GLU A 228 16.02 -15.99 3.96
C GLU A 228 15.56 -15.03 2.87
N TYR A 229 16.51 -14.30 2.29
CA TYR A 229 16.28 -13.60 1.03
C TYR A 229 16.52 -14.55 -0.16
N ALA A 230 15.76 -14.35 -1.23
CA ALA A 230 15.97 -15.07 -2.48
C ALA A 230 15.80 -14.13 -3.67
N THR A 231 16.58 -14.39 -4.72
CA THR A 231 16.33 -13.79 -6.03
C THR A 231 15.14 -14.49 -6.67
N VAL A 232 14.09 -13.74 -7.01
CA VAL A 232 12.86 -14.29 -7.59
C VAL A 232 12.79 -13.97 -9.08
N LEU A 233 12.68 -15.00 -9.91
CA LEU A 233 12.52 -14.87 -11.36
C LEU A 233 11.03 -14.92 -11.73
N PHE A 234 10.51 -13.78 -12.16
CA PHE A 234 9.17 -13.61 -12.72
C PHE A 234 9.19 -13.83 -14.23
N GLU A 235 8.17 -14.51 -14.76
CA GLU A 235 8.06 -14.80 -16.19
C GLU A 235 6.65 -14.48 -16.71
N LEU A 236 6.55 -13.54 -17.64
CA LEU A 236 5.30 -13.15 -18.31
C LEU A 236 5.41 -13.43 -19.83
N PRO A 237 5.06 -14.63 -20.30
CA PRO A 237 5.11 -14.97 -21.72
C PRO A 237 4.09 -14.12 -22.51
N MET A 238 4.60 -13.10 -23.19
CA MET A 238 3.81 -12.26 -24.10
C MET A 238 4.65 -11.67 -25.24
N LYS A 239 3.98 -11.20 -26.29
CA LYS A 239 4.63 -10.38 -27.31
C LYS A 239 5.07 -9.06 -26.69
N LYS A 240 6.28 -8.62 -27.01
CA LYS A 240 6.79 -7.31 -26.59
C LYS A 240 5.84 -6.19 -27.02
N ILE A 241 5.54 -5.29 -26.09
CA ILE A 241 4.75 -4.08 -26.31
C ILE A 241 5.68 -2.86 -26.25
N LYS A 242 5.15 -1.66 -26.55
CA LYS A 242 5.96 -0.43 -26.55
C LYS A 242 6.12 0.14 -25.14
N GLU A 243 5.11 -0.09 -24.32
CA GLU A 243 5.01 0.35 -22.94
C GLU A 243 5.85 -0.54 -22.02
N ASP A 244 6.32 0.03 -20.92
CA ASP A 244 7.04 -0.70 -19.89
C ASP A 244 6.07 -1.55 -19.05
N ILE A 245 6.58 -2.68 -18.55
CA ILE A 245 5.85 -3.59 -17.67
C ILE A 245 6.59 -3.64 -16.35
N TYR A 246 5.86 -3.33 -15.29
CA TYR A 246 6.38 -3.26 -13.93
C TYR A 246 5.84 -4.41 -13.09
N LEU A 247 6.68 -4.90 -12.17
CA LEU A 247 6.19 -5.65 -11.02
C LEU A 247 5.54 -4.66 -10.05
N PHE A 248 4.43 -5.06 -9.43
CA PHE A 248 3.62 -4.15 -8.66
C PHE A 248 2.92 -4.86 -7.49
N GLY A 249 3.04 -4.29 -6.30
CA GLY A 249 2.42 -4.76 -5.07
C GLY A 249 3.05 -4.11 -3.85
N GLN A 250 2.65 -4.53 -2.64
CA GLN A 250 3.22 -4.00 -1.40
C GLN A 250 4.73 -4.24 -1.29
N PHE A 251 5.26 -5.31 -1.89
CA PHE A 251 6.70 -5.60 -1.88
C PHE A 251 7.53 -4.61 -2.70
N THR A 252 6.91 -3.87 -3.63
CA THR A 252 7.55 -2.75 -4.36
C THR A 252 7.13 -1.40 -3.78
N ASN A 253 6.63 -1.35 -2.54
CA ASN A 253 6.05 -0.14 -1.93
C ASN A 253 4.95 0.52 -2.77
N TRP A 254 4.23 -0.26 -3.60
CA TRP A 254 3.26 0.29 -4.55
C TRP A 254 3.86 1.28 -5.56
N GLU A 255 5.15 1.16 -5.85
CA GLU A 255 5.87 1.98 -6.82
C GLU A 255 6.19 1.19 -8.10
N PHE A 256 6.26 1.91 -9.22
CA PHE A 256 6.68 1.38 -10.50
C PHE A 256 8.21 1.35 -10.57
N MET A 257 8.83 0.35 -9.95
CA MET A 257 10.29 0.19 -9.96
C MET A 257 10.76 -0.31 -11.32
N MET A 258 11.64 0.43 -12.00
CA MET A 258 12.34 -0.12 -13.16
C MET A 258 13.21 -1.29 -12.73
N ASN A 259 13.09 -2.43 -13.40
CA ASN A 259 14.04 -3.53 -13.24
C ASN A 259 15.40 -3.04 -13.78
N SER A 260 16.38 -2.85 -12.90
CA SER A 260 17.79 -2.67 -13.23
C SER A 260 18.44 -3.98 -13.64
#